data_AF-A0A919E6E5-F1
#
_entry.id   AF-A0A919E6E5-F1
#
_cell.length_a   1.000
_cell.length_b   1.000
_cell.length_c   1.000
_cell.angle_alpha   90.00
_cell.angle_beta   90.00
_cell.angle_gamma   90.00
#
_symmetry.space_group_name_H-M   'P 1'
#
loop_
_entity.id
_entity.type
_entity.pdbx_description
1 polymer ?
#
loop_
_entity_poly.entity_id
_entity_poly.type
_entity_poly.pdbx_seq_one_letter_code
_entity_poly.pdbx_strand_id
1 'polypeptide(L)'
;MNDFNEPVRVNVADGETAVSGVSTEGFGVEGRSHGTGVVGVSEAWLGVYGESTGGFTVDAVRGQGKGQTCGVAGHSEAGIGVYGKGGALAGKFDGTVKVGKTVECQFVEATHGHFTGNVRADNGDFFQGLSAGGGAFSGEVKAKKFTPTGGDYAETFAAGDEFEPGTVLVIGDDGLMAPCDAQYDSRATGVVSGAGGLTPGTVMESNPDSAHHVTLALAGQVYVKADPQYGPIAVGDLLTTSPSEGCAMRVSDRGRAVGAILGKALATLDGEPGLVRMLVTPS
;
A
#
# COMPACT_ATOMS: atom_id res chain seq x y z
N MET A 1 -62.40 34.67 -10.87
CA MET A 1 -61.03 34.38 -11.33
C MET A 1 -61.03 34.65 -12.82
N ASN A 2 -60.29 35.65 -13.28
CA ASN A 2 -60.20 35.89 -14.71
C ASN A 2 -59.15 34.91 -15.24
N ASP A 3 -59.60 33.80 -15.80
CA ASP A 3 -58.72 32.93 -16.57
C ASP A 3 -58.42 33.63 -17.90
N PHE A 4 -57.18 34.11 -18.02
CA PHE A 4 -56.65 34.55 -19.30
C PHE A 4 -56.29 33.30 -20.09
N ASN A 5 -57.22 32.84 -20.94
CA ASN A 5 -57.00 31.70 -21.83
C ASN A 5 -56.15 32.05 -23.08
N GLU A 6 -55.68 33.29 -23.18
CA GLU A 6 -54.87 33.78 -24.29
C GLU A 6 -53.43 34.08 -23.85
N PRO A 7 -52.44 34.04 -24.76
CA PRO A 7 -51.05 34.31 -24.42
C PRO A 7 -50.84 35.73 -23.88
N VAL A 8 -50.14 35.85 -22.74
CA VAL A 8 -49.63 37.12 -22.24
C VAL A 8 -48.32 37.45 -22.95
N ARG A 9 -48.23 38.63 -23.59
CA ARG A 9 -47.05 39.07 -24.34
C ARG A 9 -46.57 40.43 -23.85
N VAL A 10 -45.28 40.52 -23.52
CA VAL A 10 -44.57 41.77 -23.28
C VAL A 10 -43.51 41.92 -24.39
N ASN A 11 -43.62 42.96 -25.21
CA ASN A 11 -42.76 43.10 -26.39
C ASN A 11 -41.42 43.78 -26.08
N VAL A 12 -41.44 44.84 -25.27
CA VAL A 12 -40.26 45.62 -24.85
C VAL A 12 -40.50 46.20 -23.46
N ALA A 13 -39.47 46.20 -22.60
CA ALA A 13 -39.45 46.90 -21.32
C ALA A 13 -38.08 47.61 -21.19
N ASP A 14 -38.01 48.86 -21.65
CA ASP A 14 -36.75 49.60 -21.76
C ASP A 14 -36.28 50.10 -20.38
N GLY A 15 -35.23 49.47 -19.85
CA GLY A 15 -34.60 49.87 -18.58
C GLY A 15 -35.38 49.47 -17.32
N GLU A 16 -36.45 48.68 -17.45
CA GLU A 16 -37.32 48.26 -16.35
C GLU A 16 -37.56 46.74 -16.36
N THR A 17 -38.07 46.23 -15.24
CA THR A 17 -38.45 44.82 -15.11
C THR A 17 -39.75 44.55 -15.89
N ALA A 18 -39.66 43.72 -16.94
CA ALA A 18 -40.81 43.39 -17.79
C ALA A 18 -41.94 42.64 -17.05
N VAL A 19 -41.59 41.72 -16.14
CA VAL A 19 -42.54 40.93 -15.34
C VAL A 19 -42.02 40.79 -13.91
N SER A 20 -42.82 41.20 -12.93
CA SER A 20 -42.53 41.09 -11.50
C SER A 20 -43.77 40.58 -10.76
N GLY A 21 -43.58 39.62 -9.87
CA GLY A 21 -44.65 39.05 -9.05
C GLY A 21 -44.08 38.43 -7.78
N VAL A 22 -44.86 38.45 -6.70
CA VAL A 22 -44.51 37.84 -5.42
C VAL A 22 -45.59 36.84 -5.07
N SER A 23 -45.20 35.59 -4.83
CA SER A 23 -46.07 34.61 -4.19
C SER A 23 -45.62 34.38 -2.76
N THR A 24 -46.57 34.42 -1.82
CA THR A 24 -46.31 34.14 -0.40
C THR A 24 -46.44 32.65 -0.07
N GLU A 25 -47.13 31.88 -0.91
CA GLU A 25 -47.31 30.43 -0.78
C GLU A 25 -47.30 29.76 -2.17
N GLY A 26 -46.66 28.59 -2.30
CA GLY A 26 -46.61 27.86 -3.58
C GLY A 26 -45.57 28.41 -4.59
N PHE A 27 -45.79 28.16 -5.88
CA PHE A 27 -44.87 28.58 -6.94
C PHE A 27 -45.10 30.05 -7.34
N GLY A 28 -44.03 30.85 -7.42
CA GLY A 28 -44.11 32.20 -7.99
C GLY A 28 -44.41 32.19 -9.49
N VAL A 29 -43.87 31.20 -10.22
CA VAL A 29 -44.15 30.93 -11.63
C VAL A 29 -44.15 29.40 -11.84
N GLU A 30 -45.22 28.84 -12.39
CA GLU A 30 -45.29 27.43 -12.81
C GLU A 30 -45.58 27.34 -14.31
N GLY A 31 -44.73 26.64 -15.05
CA GLY A 31 -44.88 26.43 -16.49
C GLY A 31 -44.80 24.94 -16.86
N ARG A 32 -45.63 24.50 -17.80
CA ARG A 32 -45.64 23.12 -18.33
C ARG A 32 -45.63 23.17 -19.85
N SER A 33 -44.77 22.38 -20.49
CA SER A 33 -44.68 22.31 -21.94
C SER A 33 -44.21 20.94 -22.41
N HIS A 34 -44.44 20.62 -23.69
CA HIS A 34 -43.86 19.44 -24.35
C HIS A 34 -42.41 19.65 -24.80
N GLY A 35 -41.98 20.91 -24.94
CA GLY A 35 -40.63 21.29 -25.35
C GLY A 35 -39.85 21.92 -24.20
N THR A 36 -39.10 22.99 -24.50
CA THR A 36 -38.41 23.77 -23.46
C THR A 36 -39.41 24.56 -22.63
N GLY A 37 -39.44 24.31 -21.31
CA GLY A 37 -40.34 25.02 -20.41
C GLY A 37 -39.97 26.49 -20.19
N VAL A 38 -38.67 26.81 -20.11
CA VAL A 38 -38.15 28.17 -19.90
C VAL A 38 -36.83 28.34 -20.67
N VAL A 39 -36.68 29.47 -21.38
CA VAL A 39 -35.44 29.86 -22.07
C VAL A 39 -35.03 31.24 -21.55
N GLY A 40 -33.80 31.37 -21.05
CA GLY A 40 -33.18 32.64 -20.67
C GLY A 40 -31.91 32.88 -21.47
N VAL A 41 -31.80 34.04 -22.12
CA VAL A 41 -30.62 34.46 -22.88
C VAL A 41 -30.21 35.84 -22.36
N SER A 42 -28.94 36.01 -22.04
CA SER A 42 -28.36 37.28 -21.60
C SER A 42 -27.02 37.51 -22.29
N GLU A 43 -26.80 38.74 -22.78
CA GLU A 43 -25.58 39.10 -23.51
C GLU A 43 -24.45 39.59 -22.60
N ALA A 44 -24.79 40.07 -21.39
CA ALA A 44 -23.86 40.74 -20.49
C ALA A 44 -23.91 40.25 -19.04
N TRP A 45 -24.95 39.48 -18.67
CA TRP A 45 -25.20 39.08 -17.29
C TRP A 45 -25.66 37.61 -17.23
N LEU A 46 -26.20 37.21 -16.07
CA LEU A 46 -26.70 35.86 -15.85
C LEU A 46 -27.95 35.61 -16.71
N GLY A 47 -27.95 34.52 -17.49
CA GLY A 47 -29.14 34.10 -18.22
C GLY A 47 -30.26 33.62 -17.29
N VAL A 48 -29.89 32.98 -16.17
CA VAL A 48 -30.79 32.57 -15.09
C VAL A 48 -30.04 32.72 -13.76
N TYR A 49 -30.68 33.37 -12.79
CA TYR A 49 -30.21 33.48 -11.41
C TYR A 49 -31.20 32.80 -10.48
N GLY A 50 -30.70 31.93 -9.60
CA GLY A 50 -31.48 31.28 -8.56
C GLY A 50 -30.79 31.48 -7.22
N GLU A 51 -31.54 31.94 -6.22
CA GLU A 51 -31.10 32.11 -4.85
C GLU A 51 -32.12 31.47 -3.92
N SER A 52 -31.64 30.78 -2.88
CA SER A 52 -32.48 30.29 -1.79
C SER A 52 -31.85 30.70 -0.47
N THR A 53 -32.63 31.37 0.37
CA THR A 53 -32.23 31.82 1.71
C THR A 53 -32.73 30.89 2.82
N GLY A 54 -33.36 29.77 2.44
CA GLY A 54 -33.78 28.74 3.39
C GLY A 54 -32.59 28.09 4.10
N GLY A 55 -32.86 27.42 5.22
CA GLY A 55 -31.84 26.73 6.01
C GLY A 55 -31.23 25.51 5.31
N PHE A 56 -30.65 24.59 6.08
CA PHE A 56 -30.03 23.38 5.52
C PHE A 56 -30.99 22.61 4.59
N THR A 57 -30.45 22.03 3.50
CA THR A 57 -31.13 21.13 2.52
C THR A 57 -32.03 21.77 1.46
N VAL A 58 -32.01 23.10 1.29
CA VAL A 58 -32.68 23.77 0.17
C VAL A 58 -31.72 23.99 -1.01
N ASP A 59 -32.21 23.75 -2.22
CA ASP A 59 -31.45 24.06 -3.44
C ASP A 59 -31.93 25.39 -4.01
N ALA A 60 -31.00 26.26 -4.37
CA ALA A 60 -31.30 27.48 -5.12
C ALA A 60 -31.72 27.16 -6.57
N VAL A 61 -31.08 26.14 -7.17
CA VAL A 61 -31.40 25.62 -8.50
C VAL A 61 -31.28 24.11 -8.46
N ARG A 62 -32.33 23.40 -8.89
CA ARG A 62 -32.36 21.93 -8.96
C ARG A 62 -32.76 21.47 -10.36
N GLY A 63 -31.91 20.66 -10.98
CA GLY A 63 -32.21 19.95 -12.22
C GLY A 63 -32.39 18.44 -11.96
N GLN A 64 -33.45 17.85 -12.51
CA GLN A 64 -33.70 16.41 -12.43
C GLN A 64 -34.01 15.83 -13.81
N GLY A 65 -33.10 15.00 -14.32
CA GLY A 65 -33.30 14.20 -15.52
C GLY A 65 -34.01 12.89 -15.16
N LYS A 66 -35.01 12.50 -15.95
CA LYS A 66 -35.60 11.15 -15.89
C LYS A 66 -35.01 10.29 -17.01
N GLY A 67 -34.75 9.02 -16.75
CA GLY A 67 -34.13 8.09 -17.71
C GLY A 67 -32.62 8.29 -17.87
N GLN A 68 -32.07 7.95 -19.04
CA GLN A 68 -30.63 8.10 -19.36
C GLN A 68 -30.29 9.53 -19.82
N THR A 69 -30.60 10.51 -18.97
CA THR A 69 -30.36 11.94 -19.23
C THR A 69 -29.51 12.55 -18.11
N CYS A 70 -29.04 13.78 -18.30
CA CYS A 70 -28.39 14.54 -17.23
C CYS A 70 -29.42 15.42 -16.52
N GLY A 71 -29.27 15.61 -15.20
CA GLY A 71 -30.08 16.58 -14.46
C GLY A 71 -29.68 18.02 -14.78
N VAL A 72 -28.38 18.27 -14.91
CA VAL A 72 -27.78 19.57 -15.26
C VAL A 72 -26.62 19.33 -16.22
N ALA A 73 -26.58 20.08 -17.32
CA ALA A 73 -25.45 20.11 -18.25
C ALA A 73 -24.84 21.51 -18.27
N GLY A 74 -23.54 21.62 -17.97
CA GLY A 74 -22.76 22.84 -18.14
C GLY A 74 -21.84 22.71 -19.33
N HIS A 75 -21.88 23.69 -20.24
CA HIS A 75 -21.02 23.74 -21.42
C HIS A 75 -20.39 25.12 -21.54
N SER A 76 -19.08 25.15 -21.84
CA SER A 76 -18.33 26.36 -22.14
C SER A 76 -17.31 26.05 -23.23
N GLU A 77 -17.20 26.90 -24.24
CA GLU A 77 -16.28 26.69 -25.37
C GLU A 77 -14.81 26.93 -24.97
N ALA A 78 -14.57 27.89 -24.09
CA ALA A 78 -13.23 28.32 -23.69
C ALA A 78 -13.00 28.28 -22.17
N GLY A 79 -14.06 28.33 -21.37
CA GLY A 79 -13.99 28.46 -19.92
C GLY A 79 -14.34 27.17 -19.18
N ILE A 80 -14.84 27.35 -17.96
CA ILE A 80 -15.24 26.26 -17.08
C ILE A 80 -16.72 25.92 -17.35
N GLY A 81 -17.02 24.68 -17.73
CA GLY A 81 -18.40 24.24 -17.95
C GLY A 81 -19.26 24.26 -16.68
N VAL A 82 -18.68 23.86 -15.54
CA VAL A 82 -19.33 23.88 -14.21
C VAL A 82 -18.32 24.33 -13.16
N TYR A 83 -18.60 25.45 -12.47
CA TYR A 83 -17.76 25.98 -11.40
C TYR A 83 -18.45 25.82 -10.04
N GLY A 84 -17.86 25.05 -9.14
CA GLY A 84 -18.32 24.87 -7.77
C GLY A 84 -17.44 25.62 -6.77
N LYS A 85 -18.05 26.36 -5.84
CA LYS A 85 -17.37 27.01 -4.72
C LYS A 85 -18.21 26.85 -3.46
N GLY A 86 -17.61 26.35 -2.39
CA GLY A 86 -18.27 26.19 -1.10
C GLY A 86 -17.31 26.40 0.05
N GLY A 87 -17.83 26.81 1.21
CA GLY A 87 -17.03 27.00 2.42
C GLY A 87 -16.52 25.69 3.03
N ALA A 88 -17.29 24.60 2.88
CA ALA A 88 -16.92 23.26 3.33
C ALA A 88 -16.52 22.35 2.16
N LEU A 89 -17.42 22.20 1.18
CA LEU A 89 -17.20 21.38 -0.02
C LEU A 89 -17.63 22.17 -1.26
N ALA A 90 -16.80 22.18 -2.30
CA ALA A 90 -17.16 22.76 -3.60
C ALA A 90 -18.18 21.89 -4.38
N GLY A 91 -18.24 20.58 -4.09
CA GLY A 91 -19.18 19.63 -4.67
C GLY A 91 -19.24 18.32 -3.87
N LYS A 92 -20.33 17.58 -4.01
CA LYS A 92 -20.52 16.24 -3.47
C LYS A 92 -21.11 15.34 -4.56
N PHE A 93 -20.51 14.18 -4.75
CA PHE A 93 -20.97 13.19 -5.73
C PHE A 93 -21.34 11.90 -4.98
N ASP A 94 -22.59 11.49 -5.10
CA ASP A 94 -23.06 10.20 -4.60
C ASP A 94 -23.20 9.25 -5.79
N GLY A 95 -22.15 8.47 -6.03
CA GLY A 95 -22.01 7.59 -7.19
C GLY A 95 -20.64 7.68 -7.87
N THR A 96 -20.52 7.03 -9.03
CA THR A 96 -19.28 7.02 -9.82
C THR A 96 -19.09 8.32 -10.59
N VAL A 97 -17.91 8.93 -10.46
CA VAL A 97 -17.51 10.09 -11.26
C VAL A 97 -16.67 9.63 -12.45
N LYS A 98 -17.18 9.83 -13.67
CA LYS A 98 -16.44 9.56 -14.91
C LYS A 98 -15.78 10.85 -15.41
N VAL A 99 -14.46 10.84 -15.52
CA VAL A 99 -13.68 11.95 -16.09
C VAL A 99 -13.03 11.48 -17.39
N GLY A 100 -13.34 12.16 -18.50
CA GLY A 100 -12.86 11.75 -19.83
C GLY A 100 -11.40 12.15 -20.13
N LYS A 101 -10.81 12.99 -19.29
CA LYS A 101 -9.43 13.48 -19.39
C LYS A 101 -8.80 13.50 -17.98
N THR A 102 -8.18 14.61 -17.59
CA THR A 102 -7.41 14.76 -16.35
C THR A 102 -8.26 15.25 -15.19
N VAL A 103 -7.93 14.79 -13.98
CA VAL A 103 -8.35 15.41 -12.71
C VAL A 103 -7.14 16.16 -12.15
N GLU A 104 -7.25 17.48 -12.03
CA GLU A 104 -6.23 18.33 -11.42
C GLU A 104 -6.64 18.67 -9.99
N CYS A 105 -5.79 18.34 -9.02
CA CYS A 105 -6.02 18.60 -7.61
C CYS A 105 -4.67 18.79 -6.90
N GLN A 106 -4.64 19.63 -5.87
CA GLN A 106 -3.43 19.83 -5.06
C GLN A 106 -3.18 18.64 -4.12
N PHE A 107 -4.26 18.07 -3.57
CA PHE A 107 -4.22 16.93 -2.65
C PHE A 107 -5.41 16.01 -2.91
N VAL A 108 -5.20 14.71 -2.69
CA VAL A 108 -6.26 13.70 -2.66
C VAL A 108 -6.21 13.02 -1.30
N GLU A 109 -7.27 13.18 -0.53
CA GLU A 109 -7.49 12.42 0.71
C GLU A 109 -8.54 11.35 0.44
N ALA A 110 -8.19 10.09 0.67
CA ALA A 110 -9.07 8.96 0.45
C ALA A 110 -8.96 7.96 1.61
N THR A 111 -10.10 7.57 2.18
CA THR A 111 -10.13 6.49 3.20
C THR A 111 -9.84 5.12 2.58
N HIS A 112 -10.23 4.92 1.32
CA HIS A 112 -9.97 3.70 0.55
C HIS A 112 -9.63 4.05 -0.90
N GLY A 113 -8.33 4.08 -1.24
CA GLY A 113 -7.86 4.32 -2.61
C GLY A 113 -7.58 3.01 -3.33
N HIS A 114 -8.25 2.77 -4.47
CA HIS A 114 -7.94 1.66 -5.37
C HIS A 114 -7.68 2.21 -6.77
N PHE A 115 -6.44 2.10 -7.23
CA PHE A 115 -6.01 2.53 -8.57
C PHE A 115 -5.76 1.30 -9.42
N THR A 116 -6.44 1.19 -10.56
CA THR A 116 -6.21 0.12 -11.54
C THR A 116 -5.48 0.69 -12.75
N GLY A 117 -4.45 -0.01 -13.22
CA GLY A 117 -3.59 0.44 -14.31
C GLY A 117 -2.35 1.22 -13.84
N ASN A 118 -1.79 2.02 -14.73
CA ASN A 118 -0.55 2.75 -14.47
C ASN A 118 -0.81 3.95 -13.55
N VAL A 119 -0.11 4.00 -12.42
CA VAL A 119 0.01 5.21 -11.60
C VAL A 119 1.35 5.84 -11.94
N ARG A 120 1.33 6.97 -12.65
CA ARG A 120 2.52 7.70 -13.09
C ARG A 120 2.54 9.09 -12.46
N ALA A 121 3.63 9.42 -11.80
CA ALA A 121 3.90 10.77 -11.32
C ALA A 121 5.00 11.37 -12.21
N ASP A 122 4.66 12.35 -13.04
CA ASP A 122 5.64 13.12 -13.81
C ASP A 122 5.99 14.40 -13.05
N ASN A 123 7.29 14.68 -12.87
CA ASN A 123 7.85 15.86 -12.19
C ASN A 123 7.62 15.98 -10.66
N GLY A 124 7.31 14.90 -9.96
CA GLY A 124 7.31 14.90 -8.50
C GLY A 124 7.31 13.49 -7.94
N ASP A 125 8.29 13.18 -7.10
CA ASP A 125 8.37 11.96 -6.31
C ASP A 125 7.01 11.59 -5.69
N PHE A 126 6.64 10.31 -5.71
CA PHE A 126 5.66 9.77 -4.77
C PHE A 126 6.14 10.19 -3.37
N PHE A 127 5.47 11.16 -2.75
CA PHE A 127 6.04 12.14 -1.79
C PHE A 127 6.82 11.56 -0.59
N GLN A 128 6.72 10.26 -0.29
CA GLN A 128 7.51 9.53 0.72
C GLN A 128 7.69 8.03 0.38
N GLY A 129 7.37 7.57 -0.84
CA GLY A 129 7.19 6.14 -1.17
C GLY A 129 5.81 5.58 -0.82
N LEU A 130 5.54 4.33 -1.20
CA LEU A 130 4.34 3.59 -0.79
C LEU A 130 4.56 3.06 0.63
N SER A 131 3.89 3.65 1.63
CA SER A 131 3.83 3.09 2.99
C SER A 131 2.61 2.18 3.10
N ALA A 132 2.85 0.87 3.08
CA ALA A 132 1.82 -0.14 3.26
C ALA A 132 2.26 -1.15 4.33
N GLY A 133 1.32 -1.63 5.14
CA GLY A 133 1.57 -2.70 6.12
C GLY A 133 1.84 -4.08 5.48
N GLY A 134 1.64 -4.18 4.16
CA GLY A 134 1.92 -5.36 3.34
C GLY A 134 1.65 -5.03 1.86
N GLY A 135 2.25 -5.80 0.95
CA GLY A 135 2.07 -5.63 -0.49
C GLY A 135 2.67 -6.80 -1.26
N ALA A 136 2.17 -7.05 -2.47
CA ALA A 136 2.67 -8.08 -3.36
C ALA A 136 2.89 -7.50 -4.76
N PHE A 137 3.95 -7.95 -5.43
CA PHE A 137 4.21 -7.66 -6.82
C PHE A 137 4.13 -8.97 -7.61
N SER A 138 3.27 -9.03 -8.63
CA SER A 138 3.06 -10.24 -9.46
C SER A 138 3.89 -10.25 -10.76
N GLY A 139 4.81 -9.31 -10.91
CA GLY A 139 5.64 -9.14 -12.09
C GLY A 139 7.06 -8.67 -11.75
N GLU A 140 7.83 -8.30 -12.78
CA GLU A 140 9.21 -7.85 -12.62
C GLU A 140 9.30 -6.56 -11.79
N VAL A 141 10.10 -6.59 -10.73
CA VAL A 141 10.39 -5.42 -9.88
C VAL A 141 11.81 -4.94 -10.18
N LYS A 142 11.94 -3.69 -10.69
CA LYS A 142 13.24 -3.03 -10.90
C LYS A 142 13.41 -1.91 -9.88
N ALA A 143 14.43 -2.02 -9.05
CA ALA A 143 14.83 -0.97 -8.11
C ALA A 143 16.31 -0.62 -8.31
N LYS A 144 16.64 0.67 -8.33
CA LYS A 144 18.06 1.11 -8.29
C LYS A 144 18.73 0.77 -6.97
N LYS A 145 17.96 0.77 -5.88
CA LYS A 145 18.37 0.42 -4.52
C LYS A 145 17.21 -0.26 -3.82
N PHE A 146 17.47 -1.39 -3.17
CA PHE A 146 16.52 -2.11 -2.34
C PHE A 146 17.16 -2.30 -0.95
N THR A 147 16.49 -1.81 0.09
CA THR A 147 16.96 -1.91 1.49
C THR A 147 15.91 -2.68 2.29
N PRO A 148 16.05 -4.01 2.47
CA PRO A 148 15.16 -4.74 3.37
C PRO A 148 15.33 -4.28 4.82
N THR A 149 14.32 -4.51 5.65
CA THR A 149 14.32 -4.10 7.07
C THR A 149 14.85 -5.17 8.03
N GLY A 150 15.02 -6.42 7.57
CA GLY A 150 15.58 -7.52 8.37
C GLY A 150 17.09 -7.69 8.23
N GLY A 151 17.65 -8.60 9.04
CA GLY A 151 19.10 -8.70 9.30
C GLY A 151 19.89 -9.69 8.43
N ASP A 152 19.20 -10.63 7.78
CA ASP A 152 19.81 -11.68 6.97
C ASP A 152 19.11 -11.88 5.62
N TYR A 153 19.79 -12.64 4.77
CA TYR A 153 19.23 -13.26 3.58
C TYR A 153 18.96 -14.72 3.90
N ALA A 154 17.71 -15.12 3.81
CA ALA A 154 17.28 -16.45 4.18
C ALA A 154 16.56 -17.15 3.02
N GLU A 155 16.59 -18.47 3.06
CA GLU A 155 15.83 -19.32 2.16
C GLU A 155 15.09 -20.36 3.00
N THR A 156 13.88 -20.68 2.56
CA THR A 156 13.08 -21.74 3.17
C THR A 156 13.59 -23.10 2.67
N PHE A 157 13.59 -24.13 3.51
CA PHE A 157 13.97 -25.50 3.13
C PHE A 157 13.00 -26.50 3.71
N ALA A 158 12.89 -27.67 3.07
CA ALA A 158 12.11 -28.79 3.58
C ALA A 158 12.73 -29.33 4.89
N ALA A 159 11.88 -29.59 5.88
CA ALA A 159 12.29 -30.13 7.17
C ALA A 159 11.35 -31.25 7.60
N GLY A 160 11.84 -32.15 8.46
CA GLY A 160 11.01 -33.17 9.10
C GLY A 160 10.17 -32.64 10.27
N ASP A 161 10.63 -31.55 10.90
CA ASP A 161 10.05 -30.95 12.11
C ASP A 161 10.25 -29.42 12.13
N GLU A 162 9.64 -28.75 13.11
CA GLU A 162 9.91 -27.35 13.41
C GLU A 162 11.14 -27.21 14.32
N PHE A 163 11.98 -26.23 14.02
CA PHE A 163 13.20 -25.95 14.78
C PHE A 163 13.18 -24.54 15.35
N GLU A 164 13.69 -24.39 16.58
CA GLU A 164 13.77 -23.08 17.21
C GLU A 164 14.79 -22.17 16.48
N PRO A 165 14.53 -20.85 16.41
CA PRO A 165 15.50 -19.90 15.88
C PRO A 165 16.88 -20.01 16.55
N GLY A 166 17.93 -19.87 15.76
CA GLY A 166 19.33 -19.98 16.18
C GLY A 166 19.89 -21.40 16.14
N THR A 167 19.06 -22.41 15.88
CA THR A 167 19.50 -23.80 15.74
C THR A 167 20.34 -23.97 14.47
N VAL A 168 21.48 -24.65 14.57
CA VAL A 168 22.35 -25.01 13.44
C VAL A 168 21.82 -26.29 12.80
N LEU A 169 21.56 -26.25 11.49
CA LEU A 169 21.06 -27.40 10.74
C LEU A 169 22.08 -27.92 9.71
N VAL A 170 21.98 -29.22 9.46
CA VAL A 170 22.68 -29.97 8.42
C VAL A 170 21.67 -30.57 7.44
N ILE A 171 22.11 -30.88 6.22
CA ILE A 171 21.32 -31.70 5.29
C ILE A 171 21.42 -33.17 5.72
N GLY A 172 20.29 -33.77 6.05
CA GLY A 172 20.15 -35.19 6.32
C GLY A 172 20.28 -36.04 5.05
N ASP A 173 20.45 -37.35 5.22
CA ASP A 173 20.63 -38.28 4.11
C ASP A 173 19.35 -38.45 3.26
N ASP A 174 18.19 -38.09 3.81
CA ASP A 174 16.90 -38.00 3.13
C ASP A 174 16.68 -36.66 2.41
N GLY A 175 17.65 -35.73 2.50
CA GLY A 175 17.59 -34.38 1.94
C GLY A 175 16.79 -33.37 2.78
N LEU A 176 16.27 -33.78 3.95
CA LEU A 176 15.58 -32.89 4.88
C LEU A 176 16.58 -32.24 5.84
N MET A 177 16.23 -31.06 6.35
CA MET A 177 17.04 -30.39 7.36
C MET A 177 16.90 -31.08 8.72
N ALA A 178 18.03 -31.29 9.40
CA ALA A 178 18.11 -31.86 10.74
C ALA A 178 19.09 -31.05 11.62
N PRO A 179 18.93 -31.04 12.97
CA PRO A 179 19.89 -30.41 13.86
C PRO A 179 21.27 -31.05 13.72
N CYS A 180 22.33 -30.24 13.79
CA CYS A 180 23.67 -30.82 13.86
C CYS A 180 23.90 -31.51 15.21
N ASP A 181 24.60 -32.65 15.21
CA ASP A 181 24.98 -33.40 16.43
C ASP A 181 26.44 -33.86 16.41
N ALA A 182 27.20 -33.41 15.41
CA ALA A 182 28.57 -33.80 15.16
C ALA A 182 29.48 -32.58 14.92
N GLN A 183 30.72 -32.68 15.41
CA GLN A 183 31.74 -31.67 15.17
C GLN A 183 32.23 -31.68 13.73
N TYR A 184 32.35 -30.50 13.13
CA TYR A 184 32.88 -30.30 11.78
C TYR A 184 32.12 -31.11 10.71
N ASP A 185 30.80 -31.09 10.76
CA ASP A 185 29.96 -31.72 9.74
C ASP A 185 29.93 -30.84 8.49
N SER A 186 30.43 -31.38 7.37
CA SER A 186 30.46 -30.67 6.09
C SER A 186 29.09 -30.55 5.42
N ARG A 187 28.05 -31.17 5.97
CA ARG A 187 26.64 -31.01 5.56
C ARG A 187 25.97 -29.80 6.20
N ALA A 188 26.71 -29.05 7.03
CA ALA A 188 26.24 -27.81 7.63
C ALA A 188 25.76 -26.84 6.55
N THR A 189 24.53 -26.36 6.70
CA THR A 189 23.88 -25.52 5.68
C THR A 189 23.67 -24.10 6.17
N GLY A 190 23.25 -23.94 7.42
CA GLY A 190 22.94 -22.62 7.95
C GLY A 190 22.34 -22.68 9.34
N VAL A 191 21.75 -21.56 9.73
CA VAL A 191 21.16 -21.34 11.05
C VAL A 191 19.70 -20.94 10.88
N VAL A 192 18.80 -21.50 11.67
CA VAL A 192 17.38 -21.09 11.68
C VAL A 192 17.29 -19.59 12.00
N SER A 193 16.74 -18.81 11.07
CA SER A 193 16.61 -17.36 11.24
C SER A 193 15.53 -16.99 12.27
N GLY A 194 15.60 -15.79 12.86
CA GLY A 194 14.61 -15.30 13.85
C GLY A 194 15.14 -15.08 15.26
N ALA A 195 16.32 -15.60 15.59
CA ALA A 195 16.83 -15.57 16.97
C ALA A 195 17.25 -14.15 17.39
N GLY A 196 17.16 -13.88 18.69
CA GLY A 196 17.55 -12.58 19.27
C GLY A 196 16.70 -11.39 18.80
N GLY A 197 15.50 -11.65 18.27
CA GLY A 197 14.59 -10.62 17.76
C GLY A 197 14.96 -10.08 16.38
N LEU A 198 15.93 -10.68 15.69
CA LEU A 198 16.21 -10.37 14.29
C LEU A 198 15.19 -11.04 13.38
N THR A 199 14.57 -10.29 12.49
CA THR A 199 13.72 -10.86 11.44
C THR A 199 14.53 -11.04 10.15
N PRO A 200 14.17 -12.03 9.31
CA PRO A 200 14.78 -12.15 8.00
C PRO A 200 14.57 -10.89 7.16
N GLY A 201 15.61 -10.48 6.42
CA GLY A 201 15.53 -9.32 5.53
C GLY A 201 14.89 -9.67 4.19
N THR A 202 15.23 -10.82 3.64
CA THR A 202 14.62 -11.36 2.44
C THR A 202 14.53 -12.87 2.60
N VAL A 203 13.36 -13.44 2.31
CA VAL A 203 13.13 -14.89 2.33
C VAL A 203 12.87 -15.33 0.90
N MET A 204 13.71 -16.22 0.38
CA MET A 204 13.41 -16.98 -0.82
C MET A 204 12.53 -18.17 -0.44
N GLU A 205 11.39 -18.32 -1.12
CA GLU A 205 10.59 -19.53 -0.99
C GLU A 205 11.22 -20.68 -1.78
N SER A 206 11.41 -21.83 -1.12
CA SER A 206 11.71 -23.09 -1.80
C SER A 206 10.46 -23.81 -2.28
N ASN A 207 10.65 -24.92 -3.00
CA ASN A 207 9.58 -25.79 -3.49
C ASN A 207 8.49 -26.06 -2.41
N PRO A 208 7.19 -25.85 -2.71
CA PRO A 208 6.10 -25.99 -1.74
C PRO A 208 5.78 -27.42 -1.28
N ASP A 209 6.39 -28.46 -1.86
CA ASP A 209 5.97 -29.86 -1.69
C ASP A 209 6.34 -30.53 -0.35
N SER A 210 6.81 -29.78 0.66
CA SER A 210 7.14 -30.30 1.99
C SER A 210 6.01 -30.04 3.01
N ALA A 211 5.83 -30.96 3.97
CA ALA A 211 4.88 -30.79 5.07
C ALA A 211 5.34 -29.74 6.10
N HIS A 212 6.65 -29.65 6.32
CA HIS A 212 7.28 -28.64 7.16
C HIS A 212 8.38 -27.91 6.42
N HIS A 213 8.53 -26.64 6.76
CA HIS A 213 9.49 -25.73 6.15
C HIS A 213 10.23 -24.97 7.23
N VAL A 214 11.54 -24.79 7.06
CA VAL A 214 12.39 -24.02 7.96
C VAL A 214 13.12 -22.92 7.20
N THR A 215 13.17 -21.72 7.77
CA THR A 215 13.85 -20.57 7.16
C THR A 215 15.28 -20.49 7.69
N LEU A 216 16.26 -20.73 6.82
CA LEU A 216 17.68 -20.71 7.15
C LEU A 216 18.37 -19.44 6.66
N ALA A 217 19.11 -18.79 7.54
CA ALA A 217 19.99 -17.69 7.20
C ALA A 217 21.21 -18.21 6.41
N LEU A 218 21.38 -17.73 5.18
CA LEU A 218 22.47 -18.10 4.27
C LEU A 218 23.52 -16.99 4.11
N ALA A 219 23.15 -15.75 4.42
CA ALA A 219 24.07 -14.61 4.46
C ALA A 219 23.55 -13.53 5.43
N GLY A 220 24.44 -12.68 5.93
CA GLY A 220 24.06 -11.57 6.83
C GLY A 220 24.30 -11.87 8.30
N GLN A 221 23.61 -11.14 9.19
CA GLN A 221 23.80 -11.25 10.63
C GLN A 221 22.69 -12.07 11.26
N VAL A 222 23.06 -13.11 12.01
CA VAL A 222 22.14 -14.01 12.70
C VAL A 222 22.59 -14.23 14.14
N TYR A 223 21.67 -14.61 15.02
CA TYR A 223 22.02 -15.20 16.32
C TYR A 223 22.03 -16.72 16.19
N VAL A 224 23.12 -17.36 16.61
CA VAL A 224 23.29 -18.81 16.59
C VAL A 224 23.41 -19.34 18.01
N LYS A 225 22.75 -20.46 18.30
CA LYS A 225 22.96 -21.22 19.53
C LYS A 225 24.38 -21.75 19.50
N ALA A 226 25.16 -21.49 20.52
CA ALA A 226 26.54 -21.91 20.59
C ALA A 226 26.89 -22.47 21.95
N ASP A 227 27.80 -23.42 21.96
CA ASP A 227 28.28 -24.10 23.15
C ASP A 227 29.76 -23.75 23.39
N PRO A 228 30.06 -22.87 24.37
CA PRO A 228 31.43 -22.47 24.69
C PRO A 228 32.20 -23.55 25.48
N GLN A 229 31.58 -24.68 25.87
CA GLN A 229 32.29 -25.79 26.52
C GLN A 229 33.34 -26.42 25.60
N TYR A 230 33.15 -26.32 24.28
CA TYR A 230 34.12 -26.75 23.26
C TYR A 230 35.13 -25.65 22.90
N GLY A 231 35.15 -24.57 23.66
CA GLY A 231 36.09 -23.46 23.58
C GLY A 231 35.36 -22.12 23.66
N PRO A 232 35.79 -21.19 24.54
CA PRO A 232 35.16 -19.87 24.64
C PRO A 232 35.24 -19.15 23.29
N ILE A 233 34.16 -18.47 22.93
CA ILE A 233 34.00 -17.79 21.64
C ILE A 233 34.36 -16.32 21.82
N ALA A 234 35.33 -15.86 21.04
CA ALA A 234 35.71 -14.45 20.95
C ALA A 234 35.22 -13.82 19.63
N VAL A 235 35.14 -12.48 19.60
CA VAL A 235 34.81 -11.75 18.36
C VAL A 235 35.83 -12.08 17.27
N GLY A 236 35.34 -12.45 16.09
CA GLY A 236 36.14 -12.82 14.93
C GLY A 236 36.48 -14.31 14.82
N ASP A 237 36.15 -15.12 15.83
CA ASP A 237 36.34 -16.57 15.78
C ASP A 237 35.49 -17.20 14.68
N LEU A 238 36.07 -18.17 13.98
CA LEU A 238 35.31 -19.03 13.06
C LEU A 238 34.45 -19.99 13.88
N LEU A 239 33.21 -20.19 13.45
CA LEU A 239 32.25 -21.10 14.06
C LEU A 239 31.94 -22.28 13.12
N THR A 240 31.74 -23.45 13.70
CA THR A 240 31.42 -24.73 13.04
C THR A 240 30.36 -25.47 13.85
N THR A 241 29.80 -26.57 13.33
CA THR A 241 28.88 -27.44 14.09
C THR A 241 29.50 -28.00 15.37
N SER A 242 28.69 -28.11 16.42
CA SER A 242 29.00 -28.67 17.74
C SER A 242 28.45 -30.09 17.87
N PRO A 243 28.96 -30.95 18.78
CA PRO A 243 28.27 -32.20 19.10
C PRO A 243 27.07 -31.97 20.04
N SER A 244 26.96 -30.77 20.62
CA SER A 244 25.73 -30.34 21.30
C SER A 244 24.67 -30.05 20.24
N GLU A 245 23.54 -30.74 20.34
CA GLU A 245 22.48 -30.74 19.33
C GLU A 245 22.07 -29.32 18.93
N GLY A 246 22.10 -29.04 17.62
CA GLY A 246 21.70 -27.76 17.04
C GLY A 246 22.60 -26.58 17.42
N CYS A 247 23.77 -26.79 18.01
CA CYS A 247 24.66 -25.72 18.45
C CYS A 247 25.89 -25.56 17.55
N ALA A 248 26.42 -24.34 17.50
CA ALA A 248 27.74 -24.04 16.98
C ALA A 248 28.81 -24.14 18.08
N MET A 249 30.06 -24.30 17.66
CA MET A 249 31.24 -24.20 18.53
C MET A 249 32.35 -23.44 17.81
N ARG A 250 33.37 -22.99 18.56
CA ARG A 250 34.56 -22.39 17.98
C ARG A 250 35.36 -23.42 17.18
N VAL A 251 35.83 -23.03 16.00
CA VAL A 251 36.82 -23.80 15.23
C VAL A 251 38.16 -23.85 15.98
N SER A 252 38.54 -25.05 16.42
CA SER A 252 39.84 -25.35 17.02
C SER A 252 40.81 -26.02 16.03
N ASP A 253 40.29 -26.74 15.04
CA ASP A 253 41.03 -27.38 13.96
C ASP A 253 40.62 -26.77 12.61
N ARG A 254 41.50 -25.95 12.04
CA ARG A 254 41.24 -25.29 10.76
C ARG A 254 41.23 -26.25 9.57
N GLY A 255 41.91 -27.40 9.65
CA GLY A 255 41.94 -28.39 8.56
C GLY A 255 40.59 -29.07 8.40
N ARG A 256 39.95 -29.43 9.52
CA ARG A 256 38.61 -30.03 9.54
C ARG A 256 37.48 -29.03 9.26
N ALA A 257 37.72 -27.74 9.47
CA ALA A 257 36.72 -26.70 9.27
C ALA A 257 36.37 -26.46 7.79
N VAL A 258 37.21 -26.86 6.85
CA VAL A 258 36.93 -26.69 5.42
C VAL A 258 35.64 -27.44 5.06
N GLY A 259 34.63 -26.71 4.56
CA GLY A 259 33.29 -27.23 4.26
C GLY A 259 32.31 -27.26 5.43
N ALA A 260 32.75 -26.97 6.67
CA ALA A 260 31.91 -26.98 7.87
C ALA A 260 31.82 -25.62 8.59
N ILE A 261 32.44 -24.57 8.02
CA ILE A 261 32.37 -23.21 8.57
C ILE A 261 30.97 -22.64 8.38
N LEU A 262 30.37 -22.21 9.47
CA LEU A 262 29.07 -21.52 9.48
C LEU A 262 29.22 -20.00 9.32
N GLY A 263 30.29 -19.45 9.88
CA GLY A 263 30.43 -17.99 9.99
C GLY A 263 31.53 -17.53 10.92
N LYS A 264 31.50 -16.23 11.22
CA LYS A 264 32.38 -15.56 12.18
C LYS A 264 31.59 -14.92 13.31
N ALA A 265 32.02 -15.13 14.54
CA ALA A 265 31.42 -14.52 15.71
C ALA A 265 31.56 -12.99 15.69
N LEU A 266 30.46 -12.30 16.03
CA LEU A 266 30.36 -10.84 16.18
C LEU A 266 30.19 -10.42 17.64
N ALA A 267 30.14 -11.39 18.56
CA ALA A 267 30.05 -11.21 20.01
C ALA A 267 30.83 -12.32 20.72
N THR A 268 31.13 -12.11 22.00
CA THR A 268 31.78 -13.11 22.85
C THR A 268 30.75 -14.02 23.51
N LEU A 269 31.10 -15.28 23.76
CA LEU A 269 30.33 -16.20 24.61
C LEU A 269 31.31 -17.05 25.42
N ASP A 270 31.14 -17.05 26.74
CA ASP A 270 31.93 -17.81 27.70
C ASP A 270 30.99 -18.38 28.78
N GLY A 271 31.36 -19.51 29.38
CA GLY A 271 30.56 -20.19 30.41
C GLY A 271 29.54 -21.18 29.84
N GLU A 272 28.26 -20.82 29.88
CA GLU A 272 27.15 -21.73 29.53
C GLU A 272 26.70 -21.56 28.07
N PRO A 273 26.08 -22.59 27.46
CA PRO A 273 25.47 -22.49 26.13
C PRO A 273 24.48 -21.33 26.02
N GLY A 274 24.47 -20.67 24.87
CA GLY A 274 23.64 -19.48 24.66
C GLY A 274 23.66 -18.96 23.23
N LEU A 275 23.03 -17.81 23.00
CA LEU A 275 23.01 -17.17 21.68
C LEU A 275 24.23 -16.26 21.50
N VAL A 276 24.94 -16.44 20.38
CA VAL A 276 26.01 -15.55 19.93
C VAL A 276 25.65 -14.93 18.58
N ARG A 277 25.89 -13.62 18.43
CA ARG A 277 25.69 -12.96 17.13
C ARG A 277 26.82 -13.37 16.17
N MET A 278 26.49 -13.73 14.94
CA MET A 278 27.41 -14.26 13.93
C MET A 278 27.15 -13.60 12.57
N LEU A 279 28.22 -13.36 11.81
CA LEU A 279 28.16 -13.10 10.37
C LEU A 279 28.22 -14.45 9.64
N VAL A 280 27.17 -14.81 8.92
CA VAL A 280 27.14 -16.03 8.11
C VAL A 280 28.17 -15.91 6.99
N THR A 281 28.98 -16.95 6.79
CA THR A 281 29.92 -17.03 5.66
C THR A 281 29.61 -18.29 4.87
N PRO A 282 29.26 -18.18 3.58
CA PRO A 282 29.12 -19.35 2.73
C PRO A 282 30.45 -20.12 2.71
N SER A 283 30.37 -21.43 2.90
CA SER A 283 31.50 -22.37 2.85
C SER A 283 31.88 -22.74 1.42
#